data_AF-A0A4S4CIN1-F1
#
_entry.id   AF-A0A4S4CIN1-F1
#
_cell.length_a   1.000
_cell.length_b   1.000
_cell.length_c   1.000
_cell.angle_alpha   90.00
_cell.angle_beta   90.00
_cell.angle_gamma   90.00
#
_symmetry.space_group_name_H-M   'P 1'
#
loop_
_entity.id
_entity.type
_entity.pdbx_description
1 polymer ?
#
loop_
_entity_poly.entity_id
_entity_poly.type
_entity_poly.pdbx_seq_one_letter_code
_entity_poly.pdbx_strand_id
1 'polypeptide(L)'
;MDELQNLNDTWEQHLDDQHAQLWERMKDVGATAEWTDPLDGDGAAVTDQPDDASGPRWAAVEMFQFEIQLEGEPLMMDTVHRVDPYAMASDLVEQAAIELERRGILNLDADV
;
A
#
# COMPACT_ATOMS: atom_id res chain seq x y z
N MET A 1 -4.65 -10.19 18.03
CA MET A 1 -3.62 -9.43 17.29
C MET A 1 -4.41 -8.53 16.38
N ASP A 2 -4.15 -7.23 16.43
CA ASP A 2 -4.83 -6.25 15.59
C ASP A 2 -4.51 -6.56 14.11
N GLU A 3 -5.50 -6.51 13.21
CA GLU A 3 -5.31 -6.83 11.79
C GLU A 3 -4.28 -5.89 11.16
N LEU A 4 -4.31 -4.62 11.56
CA LEU A 4 -3.33 -3.61 11.15
C LEU A 4 -1.91 -3.96 11.58
N GLN A 5 -1.74 -4.43 12.82
CA GLN A 5 -0.44 -4.86 13.32
C GLN A 5 0.06 -6.08 12.54
N ASN A 6 -0.83 -7.04 12.27
CA ASN A 6 -0.48 -8.21 11.47
C ASN A 6 -0.02 -7.79 10.06
N LEU A 7 -0.73 -6.88 9.39
CA LEU A 7 -0.34 -6.37 8.07
C LEU A 7 1.05 -5.72 8.10
N ASN A 8 1.30 -4.85 9.09
CA ASN A 8 2.60 -4.21 9.27
C ASN A 8 3.73 -5.21 9.55
N ASP A 9 3.46 -6.29 10.28
CA ASP A 9 4.46 -7.31 10.61
C ASP A 9 4.79 -8.26 9.44
N THR A 10 3.87 -8.43 8.48
CA THR A 10 3.98 -9.49 7.47
C THR A 10 4.14 -9.01 6.03
N TRP A 11 3.72 -7.79 5.67
CA TRP A 11 3.62 -7.40 4.25
C TRP A 11 4.92 -7.55 3.45
N GLU A 12 6.09 -7.23 4.05
CA GLU A 12 7.39 -7.38 3.40
C GLU A 12 7.67 -8.83 2.98
N GLN A 13 7.24 -9.81 3.80
CA GLN A 13 7.45 -11.24 3.55
C GLN A 13 6.57 -11.78 2.40
N HIS A 14 5.55 -11.01 2.02
CA HIS A 14 4.63 -11.36 0.94
C HIS A 14 5.02 -10.73 -0.41
N LEU A 15 6.05 -9.88 -0.45
CA LEU A 15 6.62 -9.41 -1.70
C LEU A 15 7.27 -10.56 -2.46
N ASP A 16 7.11 -10.57 -3.79
CA ASP A 16 7.91 -11.46 -4.62
C ASP A 16 9.38 -10.99 -4.67
N ASP A 17 10.26 -11.83 -5.26
CA ASP A 17 11.70 -11.55 -5.31
C ASP A 17 12.04 -10.21 -5.98
N GLN A 18 11.23 -9.77 -6.95
CA GLN A 18 11.45 -8.51 -7.66
C GLN A 18 11.08 -7.32 -6.78
N HIS A 19 9.88 -7.34 -6.19
CA HIS A 19 9.42 -6.26 -5.32
C HIS A 19 10.23 -6.19 -4.03
N ALA A 20 10.67 -7.32 -3.48
CA ALA A 20 11.57 -7.36 -2.33
C ALA A 20 12.91 -6.67 -2.63
N GLN A 21 13.51 -6.92 -3.80
CA GLN A 21 14.73 -6.22 -4.22
C GLN A 21 14.52 -4.73 -4.41
N LEU A 22 13.41 -4.31 -5.03
CA LEU A 22 13.06 -2.90 -5.14
C LEU A 22 12.92 -2.27 -3.75
N TRP A 23 12.24 -2.95 -2.84
CA TRP A 23 12.05 -2.48 -1.48
C TRP A 23 13.36 -2.30 -0.71
N GLU A 24 14.30 -3.25 -0.78
CA GLU A 24 15.63 -3.08 -0.17
C GLU A 24 16.35 -1.83 -0.69
N ARG A 25 16.30 -1.59 -2.01
CA ARG A 25 16.93 -0.42 -2.62
C ARG A 25 16.26 0.89 -2.21
N MET A 26 14.95 0.87 -2.00
CA MET A 26 14.20 2.01 -1.48
C MET A 26 14.57 2.30 -0.02
N LYS A 27 14.75 1.26 0.81
CA LYS A 27 15.22 1.42 2.19
C LYS A 27 16.62 2.05 2.26
N ASP A 28 17.51 1.70 1.35
CA ASP A 28 18.86 2.31 1.26
C ASP A 28 18.83 3.83 1.03
N VAL A 29 17.76 4.35 0.42
CA VAL A 29 17.55 5.81 0.22
C VAL A 29 16.63 6.44 1.26
N GLY A 30 16.30 5.71 2.33
CA GLY A 30 15.51 6.23 3.46
C GLY A 30 14.00 6.13 3.27
N ALA A 31 13.51 5.24 2.39
CA ALA A 31 12.09 4.97 2.30
C ALA A 31 11.61 4.11 3.49
N THR A 32 10.40 4.39 3.96
CA THR A 32 9.67 3.61 4.97
C THR A 32 8.25 3.37 4.49
N ALA A 33 7.60 2.32 5.00
CA ALA A 33 6.22 2.05 4.65
C ALA A 33 5.44 1.48 5.83
N GLU A 34 4.16 1.82 5.90
CA GLU A 34 3.26 1.34 6.95
C GLU A 34 1.83 1.22 6.43
N TRP A 35 1.11 0.24 6.99
CA TRP A 35 -0.33 0.17 6.96
C TRP A 35 -0.91 1.03 8.08
N THR A 36 -1.86 1.89 7.72
CA THR A 36 -2.65 2.70 8.66
C THR A 36 -4.14 2.44 8.48
N ASP A 37 -4.91 2.70 9.53
CA ASP A 37 -6.37 2.85 9.44
C ASP A 37 -6.68 4.34 9.28
N PRO A 38 -7.04 4.81 8.07
CA PRO A 38 -7.30 6.22 7.83
C PRO A 38 -8.57 6.72 8.52
N LEU A 39 -9.39 5.82 9.06
CA LEU A 39 -10.66 6.13 9.71
C LEU A 39 -10.63 5.90 11.22
N ASP A 40 -9.49 5.50 11.79
CA ASP A 40 -9.34 5.26 13.23
C ASP A 40 -10.42 4.31 13.80
N GLY A 41 -10.76 3.26 13.03
CA GLY A 41 -11.80 2.28 13.36
C GLY A 41 -13.23 2.67 12.99
N ASP A 42 -13.47 3.89 12.46
CA ASP A 42 -14.78 4.27 11.94
C ASP A 42 -15.01 3.65 10.55
N GLY A 43 -15.91 2.67 10.43
CA GLY A 43 -16.17 2.04 9.13
C GLY A 43 -16.61 3.05 8.05
N ALA A 44 -15.96 3.03 6.89
CA ALA A 44 -16.43 3.81 5.74
C ALA A 44 -17.72 3.20 5.18
N ALA A 45 -18.71 4.05 4.92
CA ALA A 45 -19.89 3.66 4.18
C ALA A 45 -19.55 3.67 2.68
N VAL A 46 -19.40 2.49 2.07
CA VAL A 46 -19.26 2.37 0.61
C VAL A 46 -20.54 1.82 0.02
N THR A 47 -20.89 2.30 -1.18
CA THR A 47 -22.03 1.79 -1.92
C THR A 47 -21.67 0.46 -2.56
N ASP A 48 -22.20 -0.63 -2.03
CA ASP A 48 -22.29 -1.89 -2.76
C ASP A 48 -23.49 -1.72 -3.69
N GLN A 49 -23.26 -1.45 -4.98
CA GLN A 49 -24.32 -1.54 -6.00
C GLN A 49 -24.35 -2.97 -6.50
N PRO A 50 -25.28 -3.82 -6.02
CA PRO A 50 -25.68 -4.97 -6.81
C PRO A 50 -26.34 -4.44 -8.09
N ASP A 51 -26.09 -5.10 -9.22
CA ASP A 51 -26.75 -4.87 -10.52
C ASP A 51 -28.28 -5.11 -10.50
N ASP A 52 -28.86 -5.36 -9.32
CA ASP A 52 -30.28 -5.58 -9.12
C ASP A 52 -31.00 -4.31 -8.62
N ALA A 53 -32.29 -4.20 -8.93
CA ALA A 53 -33.12 -3.00 -8.78
C ALA A 53 -33.40 -2.57 -7.32
N SER A 54 -32.51 -2.91 -6.38
CA SER A 54 -32.71 -2.81 -4.93
C SER A 54 -32.00 -1.61 -4.28
N GLY A 55 -31.67 -0.56 -5.03
CA GLY A 55 -31.05 0.66 -4.47
C GLY A 55 -29.64 0.46 -3.85
N PRO A 56 -28.93 1.53 -3.51
CA PRO A 56 -27.59 1.43 -2.93
C PRO A 56 -27.66 0.83 -1.52
N ARG A 57 -26.95 -0.27 -1.27
CA ARG A 57 -26.71 -0.78 0.08
C ARG A 57 -25.39 -0.21 0.58
N TRP A 58 -25.45 0.52 1.69
CA TRP A 58 -24.27 1.01 2.39
C TRP A 58 -23.80 -0.06 3.36
N ALA A 59 -22.61 -0.61 3.15
CA ALA A 59 -21.94 -1.48 4.11
C ALA A 59 -20.80 -0.71 4.75
N ALA A 60 -20.64 -0.83 6.07
CA ALA A 60 -19.40 -0.46 6.74
C ALA A 60 -18.34 -1.47 6.30
N VAL A 61 -17.26 -0.98 5.69
CA VAL A 61 -16.09 -1.79 5.38
C VAL A 61 -14.89 -1.25 6.13
N GLU A 62 -14.03 -2.15 6.57
CA GLU A 62 -12.69 -1.78 7.04
C GLU A 62 -11.91 -1.25 5.84
N MET A 63 -11.26 -0.11 6.05
CA MET A 63 -10.36 0.51 5.08
C MET A 63 -8.96 0.45 5.65
N PHE A 64 -8.03 -0.07 4.86
CA PHE A 64 -6.61 -0.01 5.18
C PHE A 64 -5.93 0.87 4.14
N GLN A 65 -5.05 1.75 4.60
CA GLN A 65 -4.20 2.56 3.75
C GLN A 65 -2.78 2.04 3.85
N PHE A 66 -2.12 1.84 2.71
CA PHE A 66 -0.69 1.60 2.67
C PHE A 66 0.00 2.88 2.24
N GLU A 67 0.93 3.37 3.04
CA GLU A 67 1.67 4.59 2.77
C GLU A 67 3.16 4.28 2.70
N ILE A 68 3.82 4.77 1.65
CA ILE A 68 5.27 4.79 1.50
C ILE A 68 5.72 6.23 1.69
N GLN A 69 6.69 6.45 2.57
CA GLN A 69 7.30 7.74 2.87
C GLN A 69 8.77 7.73 2.47
N LEU A 70 9.32 8.90 2.17
CA LEU A 70 10.75 9.14 1.98
C LEU A 70 11.20 10.21 2.97
N GLU A 71 12.14 9.88 3.85
CA GLU A 71 12.63 10.79 4.89
C GLU A 71 11.50 11.40 5.77
N GLY A 72 10.40 10.67 5.95
CA GLY A 72 9.22 11.10 6.71
C GLY A 72 8.20 11.92 5.93
N GLU A 73 8.41 12.15 4.63
CA GLU A 73 7.45 12.81 3.75
C GLU A 73 6.68 11.77 2.90
N PRO A 74 5.36 11.89 2.74
CA PRO A 74 4.58 10.95 1.93
C PRO A 74 5.07 10.92 0.46
N LEU A 75 5.40 9.73 -0.02
CA LEU A 75 5.82 9.50 -1.41
C LEU A 75 4.66 8.96 -2.24
N MET A 76 4.00 7.91 -1.76
CA MET A 76 2.88 7.21 -2.41
C MET A 76 1.93 6.69 -1.34
N MET A 77 0.63 6.68 -1.62
CA MET A 77 -0.37 6.05 -0.77
C MET A 77 -1.54 5.54 -1.58
N ASP A 78 -2.15 4.46 -1.13
CA ASP A 78 -3.39 3.93 -1.70
C ASP A 78 -4.24 3.29 -0.60
N THR A 79 -5.54 3.16 -0.84
CA THR A 79 -6.52 2.69 0.12
C THR A 79 -7.29 1.51 -0.44
N VAL A 80 -7.30 0.40 0.32
CA VAL A 80 -8.04 -0.80 -0.04
C VAL A 80 -9.34 -0.91 0.74
N HIS A 81 -10.40 -1.36 0.08
CA HIS A 81 -11.65 -1.73 0.73
C HIS A 81 -12.11 -3.18 0.49
N ARG A 82 -11.42 -3.97 -0.38
CA ARG A 82 -11.70 -5.41 -0.68
C ARG A 82 -10.57 -6.17 -1.42
N VAL A 83 -9.48 -5.50 -1.81
CA VAL A 83 -8.37 -6.09 -2.59
C VAL A 83 -7.43 -6.84 -1.64
N ASP A 84 -6.67 -7.81 -2.16
CA ASP A 84 -5.58 -8.43 -1.41
C ASP A 84 -4.56 -7.35 -0.99
N PRO A 85 -4.38 -7.09 0.31
CA PRO A 85 -3.49 -6.03 0.79
C PRO A 85 -2.06 -6.24 0.31
N TYR A 86 -1.60 -7.48 0.15
CA TYR A 86 -0.22 -7.77 -0.28
C TYR A 86 0.00 -7.47 -1.76
N ALA A 87 -1.02 -7.64 -2.60
CA ALA A 87 -0.97 -7.24 -4.00
C ALA A 87 -0.86 -5.71 -4.11
N MET A 88 -1.65 -4.99 -3.30
CA MET A 88 -1.56 -3.52 -3.23
C MET A 88 -0.18 -3.05 -2.77
N ALA A 89 0.39 -3.66 -1.73
CA ALA A 89 1.73 -3.29 -1.26
C ALA A 89 2.79 -3.47 -2.36
N SER A 90 2.72 -4.57 -3.11
CA SER A 90 3.62 -4.82 -4.25
C SER A 90 3.48 -3.74 -5.33
N ASP A 91 2.25 -3.45 -5.76
CA ASP A 91 1.98 -2.41 -6.76
C ASP A 91 2.50 -1.03 -6.30
N LEU A 92 2.33 -0.69 -5.02
CA LEU A 92 2.80 0.58 -4.47
C LEU A 92 4.32 0.65 -4.38
N VAL A 93 4.99 -0.45 -4.01
CA VAL A 93 6.45 -0.54 -4.03
C VAL A 93 6.99 -0.30 -5.45
N GLU A 94 6.41 -0.93 -6.47
CA GLU A 94 6.81 -0.71 -7.86
C GLU A 94 6.61 0.75 -8.28
N GLN A 95 5.43 1.32 -8.03
CA GLN A 95 5.13 2.71 -8.40
C GLN A 95 6.02 3.72 -7.67
N ALA A 96 6.29 3.50 -6.39
CA ALA A 96 7.17 4.34 -5.58
C ALA A 96 8.63 4.25 -6.08
N ALA A 97 9.10 3.05 -6.44
CA ALA A 97 10.44 2.87 -7.02
C ALA A 97 10.58 3.64 -8.36
N ILE A 98 9.58 3.57 -9.24
CA ILE A 98 9.53 4.33 -10.49
C ILE A 98 9.55 5.85 -10.22
N GLU A 99 8.81 6.31 -9.22
CA GLU A 99 8.78 7.73 -8.85
C GLU A 99 10.14 8.20 -8.29
N LEU A 100 10.79 7.40 -7.47
CA LEU A 100 12.14 7.69 -6.96
C LEU A 100 13.18 7.73 -8.08
N GLU A 101 13.05 6.85 -9.08
CA GLU A 101 13.89 6.89 -10.28
C GLU A 101 13.66 8.17 -11.09
N ARG A 102 12.40 8.55 -11.32
CA ARG A 102 12.07 9.81 -12.01
C ARG A 102 12.62 11.04 -11.30
N ARG A 103 12.72 10.99 -9.98
CA ARG A 103 13.35 12.04 -9.14
C ARG A 103 14.88 11.97 -9.13
N GLY A 104 15.48 10.93 -9.71
CA GLY A 104 16.93 10.70 -9.74
C GLY A 104 17.51 10.29 -8.39
N ILE A 105 16.67 9.79 -7.48
CA ILE A 105 17.06 9.33 -6.13
C ILE A 105 17.48 7.86 -6.18
N LEU A 106 16.76 7.07 -6.97
CA LEU A 106 17.02 5.66 -7.20
C LEU A 106 17.40 5.43 -8.67
N ASN A 107 18.18 4.39 -8.98
CA ASN A 107 18.61 4.08 -10.35
C ASN A 107 18.23 2.64 -10.69
N LEU A 108 17.08 2.39 -11.30
CA LEU A 108 16.59 1.00 -11.45
C LEU A 108 17.51 0.16 -12.35
N ASP A 109 18.19 0.79 -13.30
CA ASP A 109 19.08 0.18 -14.29
C ASP A 109 20.49 -0.20 -13.75
N ALA A 110 20.80 0.03 -12.47
CA ALA A 110 22.16 -0.14 -11.94
C ALA A 110 22.69 -1.60 -11.89
N ASP A 111 21.90 -2.60 -12.27
CA ASP A 111 22.25 -4.04 -12.20
C ASP A 111 22.22 -4.76 -13.58
N VAL A 112 22.74 -4.12 -14.63
CA VAL A 112 23.03 -4.77 -15.94
C VAL A 112 24.51 -4.69 -16.30
#